data_AF-A0A9W6WJM1-F1
#
_entry.id   AF-A0A9W6WJM1-F1
#
_cell.length_a   1.000
_cell.length_b   1.000
_cell.length_c   1.000
_cell.angle_alpha   90.00
_cell.angle_beta   90.00
_cell.angle_gamma   90.00
#
_symmetry.space_group_name_H-M   'P 1'
#
loop_
_entity.id
_entity.type
_entity.pdbx_description
1 polymer ?
#
loop_
_entity_poly.entity_id
_entity_poly.type
_entity_poly.pdbx_seq_one_letter_code
_entity_poly.pdbx_strand_id
1 'polypeptide(L)'
;MHVKAALAANSVIKNAERATVDEFLSKTQDVIVPQLDAKLGSTVTNTEIFRACSSYWERQYDQDMLKLNVLPSTITTRVSEYVPEIVDFVDKIVKQGYAYSTADGSVYFNTAKFDNDPKHDYAKCQPWSKGNMELIEDGEGSLTKAEDRDGTLNVL
;
A
#
# COMPACT_ATOMS: atom_id res chain seq x y z
N MET A 1 -16.07 -15.95 -5.03
CA MET A 1 -15.70 -15.11 -6.19
C MET A 1 -15.10 -15.96 -7.33
N HIS A 2 -14.06 -16.76 -7.07
CA HIS A 2 -13.33 -17.53 -8.09
C HIS A 2 -14.13 -18.57 -8.89
N VAL A 3 -15.12 -19.24 -8.29
CA VAL A 3 -15.93 -20.26 -9.00
C VAL A 3 -16.76 -19.64 -10.13
N LYS A 4 -17.30 -18.43 -9.93
CA LYS A 4 -18.07 -17.72 -10.98
C LYS A 4 -17.16 -17.29 -12.13
N ALA A 5 -15.97 -16.78 -11.82
CA ALA A 5 -14.96 -16.43 -12.82
C ALA A 5 -14.53 -17.65 -13.65
N ALA A 6 -14.30 -18.80 -13.01
CA ALA A 6 -13.94 -20.04 -13.70
C ALA A 6 -15.05 -20.56 -14.64
N LEU A 7 -16.32 -20.47 -14.22
CA LEU A 7 -17.46 -20.85 -15.04
C LEU A 7 -17.63 -19.91 -16.24
N ALA A 8 -17.47 -18.60 -16.02
CA ALA A 8 -17.53 -17.60 -17.08
C ALA A 8 -16.45 -17.85 -18.15
N ALA A 9 -15.20 -18.06 -17.73
CA ALA A 9 -14.10 -18.39 -18.62
C ALA A 9 -14.36 -19.68 -19.42
N ASN A 10 -14.82 -20.75 -18.76
CA ASN A 10 -15.10 -22.03 -19.41
C ASN A 10 -16.21 -21.93 -20.47
N SER A 11 -17.25 -21.12 -20.22
CA SER A 11 -18.36 -20.92 -21.18
C SER A 11 -17.91 -20.30 -22.50
N VAL A 12 -16.91 -19.41 -22.44
CA VAL A 12 -16.34 -18.72 -23.61
C VAL A 12 -15.33 -19.59 -24.32
N ILE A 13 -14.47 -20.29 -23.58
CA ILE A 13 -13.48 -21.21 -24.15
C ILE A 13 -14.17 -22.30 -25.00
N LYS A 14 -15.31 -22.81 -24.55
CA LYS A 14 -16.12 -23.78 -25.30
C LYS A 14 -16.73 -23.24 -26.59
N ASN A 15 -16.87 -21.92 -26.71
CA ASN A 15 -17.45 -21.24 -27.88
C ASN A 15 -16.45 -20.27 -28.53
N ALA A 16 -15.14 -20.54 -28.39
CA ALA A 16 -14.07 -19.61 -28.77
C ALA A 16 -14.11 -19.21 -30.26
N GLU A 17 -14.60 -20.08 -31.14
CA GLU A 17 -14.71 -19.81 -32.58
C GLU A 17 -15.76 -18.73 -32.94
N ARG A 18 -16.68 -18.39 -32.03
CA ARG A 18 -17.78 -17.44 -32.26
C ARG A 18 -17.67 -16.16 -31.43
N ALA A 19 -16.79 -16.12 -30.44
CA ALA A 19 -16.64 -14.98 -29.55
C ALA A 19 -15.72 -13.92 -30.17
N THR A 20 -16.05 -12.64 -29.95
CA THR A 20 -15.13 -11.55 -30.28
C THR A 20 -13.97 -11.51 -29.27
N VAL A 21 -12.84 -10.92 -29.67
CA VAL A 21 -11.65 -10.82 -28.81
C VAL A 21 -11.97 -10.07 -27.51
N ASP A 22 -12.75 -8.98 -27.57
CA ASP A 22 -13.13 -8.19 -26.40
C ASP A 22 -14.04 -8.97 -25.43
N GLU A 23 -14.98 -9.74 -25.96
CA GLU A 23 -15.83 -10.61 -25.14
C GLU A 23 -15.01 -11.74 -24.49
N PHE A 24 -14.02 -12.27 -25.21
CA PHE A 24 -13.12 -13.28 -24.70
C PHE A 24 -12.29 -12.75 -23.53
N LEU A 25 -11.66 -11.58 -23.70
CA LEU A 25 -10.80 -10.99 -22.69
C LEU A 25 -11.59 -10.61 -21.43
N SER A 26 -12.74 -9.95 -21.57
CA SER A 26 -13.55 -9.50 -20.42
C SER A 26 -14.04 -10.66 -19.53
N LYS A 27 -14.34 -11.83 -20.11
CA LYS A 27 -14.84 -13.00 -19.37
C LYS A 27 -13.74 -13.91 -18.83
N THR A 28 -12.51 -13.77 -19.34
CA THR A 28 -11.36 -14.60 -18.93
C THR A 28 -10.34 -13.85 -18.07
N GLN A 29 -10.43 -12.52 -18.01
CA GLN A 29 -9.48 -11.67 -17.28
C GLN A 29 -9.26 -12.11 -15.83
N ASP A 30 -10.31 -12.47 -15.10
CA ASP A 30 -10.24 -12.83 -13.68
C ASP A 30 -9.42 -14.11 -13.42
N VAL A 31 -9.19 -14.92 -14.46
CA VAL A 31 -8.40 -16.15 -14.39
C VAL A 31 -7.02 -15.95 -15.00
N ILE A 32 -6.95 -15.26 -16.14
CA ILE A 32 -5.72 -15.08 -16.91
C ILE A 32 -4.83 -13.99 -16.29
N VAL A 33 -5.40 -12.86 -15.85
CA VAL A 33 -4.65 -11.73 -15.31
C VAL A 33 -3.81 -12.14 -14.09
N PRO A 34 -4.34 -12.85 -13.05
CA PRO A 34 -3.50 -13.27 -11.93
C PRO A 34 -2.33 -14.19 -12.34
N GLN A 35 -2.54 -15.05 -13.34
CA GLN A 35 -1.49 -15.95 -13.85
C GLN A 35 -0.43 -15.20 -14.66
N LEU A 36 -0.84 -14.22 -15.47
CA LEU A 36 0.07 -13.36 -16.22
C LEU A 36 0.83 -12.44 -15.29
N ASP A 37 0.18 -11.87 -14.28
CA ASP A 37 0.80 -10.98 -13.30
C ASP A 37 1.86 -11.73 -12.48
N ALA A 38 1.57 -12.95 -12.03
CA ALA A 38 2.55 -13.78 -11.32
C ALA A 38 3.79 -14.15 -12.18
N LYS A 39 3.64 -14.29 -13.50
CA LYS A 39 4.73 -14.70 -14.40
C LYS A 39 5.49 -13.55 -15.02
N LEU A 40 4.78 -12.48 -15.38
CA LEU A 40 5.26 -11.38 -16.21
C LEU A 40 5.10 -10.01 -15.55
N GLY A 41 4.44 -9.91 -14.38
CA GLY A 41 4.24 -8.64 -13.69
C GLY A 41 5.57 -7.92 -13.39
N SER A 42 6.62 -8.68 -13.07
CA SER A 42 7.99 -8.12 -12.87
C SER A 42 8.63 -7.54 -14.12
N THR A 43 8.13 -7.88 -15.32
CA THR A 43 8.63 -7.33 -16.59
C THR A 43 7.99 -6.01 -16.96
N VAL A 44 6.94 -5.58 -16.25
CA VAL A 44 6.27 -4.30 -16.46
C VAL A 44 7.15 -3.18 -15.90
N THR A 45 7.97 -2.60 -16.77
CA THR A 45 8.87 -1.49 -16.42
C THR A 45 8.27 -0.11 -16.69
N ASN A 46 7.17 -0.04 -17.46
CA ASN A 46 6.51 1.24 -17.73
C ASN A 46 5.71 1.71 -16.51
N THR A 47 6.28 2.65 -15.78
CA THR A 47 5.64 3.26 -14.60
C THR A 47 4.43 4.14 -14.92
N GLU A 48 4.22 4.54 -16.19
CA GLU A 48 3.08 5.39 -16.58
C GLU A 48 1.73 4.75 -16.23
N ILE A 49 1.63 3.42 -16.30
CA ILE A 49 0.40 2.68 -15.98
C ILE A 49 -0.03 2.95 -14.54
N PHE A 50 0.92 3.04 -13.61
CA PHE A 50 0.67 3.33 -12.19
C PHE A 50 0.56 4.83 -11.88
N ARG A 51 1.06 5.69 -12.77
CA ARG A 51 1.07 7.15 -12.61
C ARG A 51 -0.09 7.87 -13.28
N ALA A 52 -0.71 7.28 -14.30
CA ALA A 52 -1.72 7.96 -15.11
C ALA A 52 -2.91 8.45 -14.28
N CYS A 53 -3.44 7.58 -13.42
CA CYS A 53 -4.57 7.91 -12.56
C CYS A 53 -4.23 9.03 -11.55
N SER A 54 -3.13 8.88 -10.80
CA SER A 54 -2.72 9.89 -9.82
C SER A 54 -2.39 11.22 -10.47
N SER A 55 -1.69 11.23 -11.61
CA SER A 55 -1.34 12.45 -12.35
C SER A 55 -2.58 13.17 -12.90
N TYR A 56 -3.61 12.42 -13.32
CA TYR A 56 -4.88 13.01 -13.74
C TYR A 56 -5.54 13.77 -12.59
N TRP A 57 -5.66 13.14 -11.42
CA TRP A 57 -6.30 13.74 -10.25
C TRP A 57 -5.48 14.87 -9.64
N GLU A 58 -4.15 14.76 -9.63
CA GLU A 58 -3.25 15.84 -9.24
C GLU A 58 -3.52 17.11 -10.07
N ARG A 59 -3.65 16.95 -11.40
CA ARG A 59 -3.97 18.07 -12.29
C ARG A 59 -5.37 18.65 -12.04
N GLN A 60 -6.36 17.83 -11.73
CA GLN A 60 -7.71 18.31 -11.38
C GLN A 60 -7.67 19.13 -10.08
N TYR A 61 -6.96 18.62 -9.07
CA TYR A 61 -6.75 19.31 -7.80
C TYR A 61 -6.10 20.68 -8.01
N ASP A 62 -5.02 20.75 -8.79
CA ASP A 62 -4.32 22.02 -9.07
C ASP A 62 -5.24 23.02 -9.79
N GLN A 63 -6.05 22.55 -10.74
CA GLN A 63 -7.03 23.40 -11.44
C GLN A 63 -8.07 23.98 -10.48
N ASP A 64 -8.54 23.20 -9.51
CA ASP A 64 -9.51 23.68 -8.53
C ASP A 64 -8.87 24.63 -7.50
N MET A 65 -7.64 24.35 -7.06
CA MET A 65 -6.87 25.26 -6.20
C MET A 65 -6.65 26.63 -6.87
N LEU A 66 -6.34 26.64 -8.17
CA LEU A 66 -6.22 27.88 -8.95
C LEU A 66 -7.54 28.66 -9.01
N LYS A 67 -8.68 27.98 -9.19
CA LYS A 67 -10.01 28.64 -9.15
C LYS A 67 -10.32 29.25 -7.79
N LEU A 68 -9.77 28.68 -6.71
CA LEU A 68 -9.85 29.20 -5.35
C LEU A 68 -8.81 30.29 -5.05
N ASN A 69 -8.07 30.76 -6.07
CA ASN A 69 -6.97 31.72 -5.95
C ASN A 69 -5.83 31.25 -5.02
N VAL A 70 -5.66 29.94 -4.86
CA VAL A 70 -4.51 29.36 -4.17
C VAL A 70 -3.31 29.40 -5.13
N LEU A 71 -2.17 29.88 -4.64
CA LEU A 71 -0.94 29.91 -5.42
C LEU A 71 -0.42 28.49 -5.66
N PRO A 72 0.12 28.18 -6.86
CA PRO A 72 0.74 26.89 -7.11
C PRO A 72 1.97 26.69 -6.21
N SER A 73 2.25 25.44 -5.86
CA SER A 73 3.46 25.07 -5.13
C SER A 73 4.70 25.41 -5.96
N THR A 74 5.78 25.82 -5.29
CA THR A 74 7.08 26.02 -5.96
C THR A 74 7.68 24.68 -6.41
N ILE A 75 7.48 23.62 -5.61
CA ILE A 75 7.93 22.26 -5.87
C ILE A 75 6.84 21.31 -5.38
N THR A 76 6.42 20.38 -6.24
CA THR A 76 5.54 19.26 -5.86
C THR A 76 6.37 18.00 -5.69
N THR A 77 6.43 17.48 -4.47
CA THR A 77 7.12 16.23 -4.14
C THR A 77 6.17 15.06 -4.26
N ARG A 78 6.47 14.08 -5.11
CA ARG A 78 5.66 12.86 -5.24
C ARG A 78 6.37 11.70 -4.54
N VAL A 79 5.67 10.99 -3.67
CA VAL A 79 6.24 9.82 -2.94
C VAL A 79 6.90 8.83 -3.89
N SER A 80 6.28 8.57 -5.05
CA SER A 80 6.82 7.66 -6.07
C SER A 80 8.16 8.10 -6.70
N GLU A 81 8.60 9.34 -6.49
CA GLU A 81 9.88 9.88 -6.99
C GLU A 81 11.01 9.80 -5.94
N TYR A 82 10.69 9.54 -4.67
CA TYR A 82 11.64 9.56 -3.54
C TYR A 82 11.76 8.20 -2.83
N VAL A 83 11.38 7.12 -3.50
CA VAL A 83 11.39 5.77 -2.90
C VAL A 83 12.79 5.38 -2.39
N PRO A 84 13.90 5.60 -3.12
CA PRO A 84 15.24 5.29 -2.61
C PRO A 84 15.56 6.03 -1.29
N GLU A 85 15.25 7.32 -1.21
CA GLU A 85 15.49 8.14 -0.04
C GLU A 85 14.63 7.71 1.16
N ILE A 86 13.38 7.29 0.91
CA ILE A 86 12.49 6.73 1.93
C ILE A 86 13.08 5.43 2.48
N VAL A 87 13.59 4.55 1.61
CA VAL A 87 14.23 3.29 2.04
C VAL A 87 15.48 3.58 2.89
N ASP A 88 16.33 4.49 2.45
CA ASP A 88 17.51 4.92 3.21
C ASP A 88 17.16 5.54 4.56
N PHE A 89 16.05 6.29 4.62
CA PHE A 89 15.55 6.86 5.87
C PHE A 89 15.06 5.77 6.83
N VAL A 90 14.27 4.82 6.35
CA VAL A 90 13.76 3.69 7.15
C VAL A 90 14.91 2.81 7.65
N ASP A 91 15.90 2.51 6.80
CA ASP A 91 17.09 1.74 7.18
C ASP A 91 17.87 2.40 8.33
N LYS A 92 17.99 3.73 8.33
CA LYS A 92 18.58 4.47 9.46
C LYS A 92 17.78 4.29 10.74
N ILE A 93 16.45 4.32 10.69
CA ILE A 93 15.59 4.11 11.86
C ILE A 93 15.78 2.70 12.43
N VAL A 94 15.83 1.69 11.56
CA VAL A 94 16.10 0.29 11.94
C VAL A 94 17.48 0.16 12.60
N LYS A 95 18.52 0.78 12.02
CA LYS A 95 19.89 0.76 12.58
C LYS A 95 20.00 1.43 13.94
N GLN A 96 19.21 2.47 14.20
CA GLN A 96 19.11 3.10 15.53
C GLN A 96 18.25 2.27 16.51
N GLY A 97 17.61 1.20 16.02
CA GLY A 97 16.81 0.28 16.80
C GLY A 97 15.42 0.81 17.15
N TYR A 98 14.92 1.83 16.46
CA TYR A 98 13.55 2.37 16.65
C TYR A 98 12.52 1.75 15.72
N ALA A 99 12.90 0.78 14.88
CA ALA A 99 12.01 0.02 14.04
C ALA A 99 12.38 -1.46 14.04
N TYR A 100 11.42 -2.32 13.71
CA TYR A 100 11.59 -3.76 13.65
C TYR A 100 10.85 -4.36 12.45
N SER A 101 11.37 -5.45 11.91
CA SER A 101 10.74 -6.20 10.81
C SER A 101 9.87 -7.34 11.35
N THR A 102 8.78 -7.63 10.66
CA THR A 102 7.91 -8.79 10.90
C THR A 102 8.17 -9.90 9.89
N ALA A 103 7.68 -11.11 10.16
CA ALA A 103 7.96 -12.30 9.35
C ALA A 103 7.36 -12.23 7.93
N ASP A 104 6.34 -11.42 7.73
CA ASP A 104 5.70 -11.08 6.44
C ASP A 104 6.51 -10.07 5.61
N GLY A 105 7.62 -9.53 6.14
CA GLY A 105 8.48 -8.56 5.47
C GLY A 105 8.10 -7.10 5.72
N SER A 106 7.05 -6.82 6.50
CA SER A 106 6.68 -5.47 6.90
C SER A 106 7.67 -4.90 7.92
N VAL A 107 7.82 -3.57 7.95
CA VAL A 107 8.68 -2.86 8.93
C VAL A 107 7.81 -1.89 9.73
N TYR A 108 7.81 -2.05 11.04
CA TYR A 108 7.03 -1.25 11.98
C TYR A 108 7.92 -0.35 12.83
N PHE A 109 7.39 0.81 13.20
CA PHE A 109 8.06 1.76 14.09
C PHE A 109 7.73 1.45 15.55
N ASN A 110 8.75 1.40 16.41
CA ASN A 110 8.58 1.13 17.84
C ASN A 110 8.34 2.44 18.61
N THR A 111 7.08 2.85 18.67
CA THR A 111 6.62 4.05 19.37
C THR A 111 6.99 4.05 20.86
N ALA A 112 6.85 2.90 21.54
CA ALA A 112 7.18 2.75 22.95
C ALA A 112 8.66 2.99 23.23
N LYS A 113 9.56 2.44 22.40
CA LYS A 113 11.01 2.68 22.55
C LYS A 113 11.38 4.12 22.23
N PHE A 114 10.79 4.70 21.20
CA PHE A 114 11.06 6.09 20.81
C PHE A 114 10.60 7.07 21.90
N ASP A 115 9.47 6.81 22.55
CA ASP A 115 8.93 7.67 23.61
C ASP A 115 9.68 7.56 24.95
N ASN A 116 10.27 6.39 25.23
CA ASN A 116 11.08 6.17 26.42
C ASN A 116 12.55 6.63 26.25
N ASP A 117 12.98 7.00 25.05
CA ASP A 117 14.32 7.53 24.84
C ASP A 117 14.35 9.03 25.23
N PRO A 118 15.25 9.46 26.14
CA PRO A 118 15.32 10.85 26.60
C PRO A 118 15.66 11.87 25.50
N LYS A 119 16.07 11.43 24.30
CA LYS A 119 16.34 12.31 23.15
C LYS A 119 15.10 12.63 22.33
N HIS A 120 13.98 11.95 22.58
CA HIS A 120 12.83 11.94 21.72
C HIS A 120 11.53 12.09 22.52
N ASP A 121 10.52 12.71 21.89
CA ASP A 121 9.17 12.74 22.42
C ASP A 121 8.22 12.24 21.34
N TYR A 122 7.39 11.26 21.67
CA TYR A 122 6.37 10.77 20.75
C TYR A 122 5.08 11.60 20.88
N ALA A 123 4.24 11.58 19.83
CA ALA A 123 2.95 12.27 19.77
C ALA A 123 2.99 13.81 19.92
N LYS A 124 4.07 14.46 19.46
CA LYS A 124 4.25 15.93 19.58
C LYS A 124 3.08 16.76 19.03
N CYS A 125 2.46 16.33 17.94
CA CYS A 125 1.37 17.07 17.30
C CYS A 125 0.03 16.93 18.04
N GLN A 126 -0.17 15.84 18.80
CA GLN A 126 -1.35 15.62 19.63
C GLN A 126 -0.98 14.86 20.91
N PRO A 127 -0.36 15.51 21.90
CA PRO A 127 0.13 14.83 23.11
C PRO A 127 -0.98 14.17 23.92
N TRP A 128 -2.21 14.68 23.84
CA TRP A 128 -3.39 14.14 24.53
C TRP A 128 -3.88 12.80 23.96
N SER A 129 -3.48 12.43 22.73
CA SER A 129 -3.83 11.14 22.12
C SER A 129 -2.82 10.04 22.47
N LYS A 130 -1.77 10.38 23.23
CA LYS A 130 -0.70 9.46 23.62
C LYS A 130 -1.24 8.34 24.51
N GLY A 131 -1.03 7.10 24.07
CA GLY A 131 -1.46 5.89 24.80
C GLY A 131 -2.92 5.50 24.62
N ASN A 132 -3.69 6.19 23.77
CA ASN A 132 -5.02 5.76 23.38
C ASN A 132 -4.90 4.65 22.31
N MET A 133 -4.86 3.39 22.75
CA MET A 133 -4.74 2.22 21.86
C MET A 133 -5.86 2.17 20.81
N GLU A 134 -7.08 2.57 21.15
CA GLU A 134 -8.22 2.53 20.22
C GLU A 134 -8.02 3.50 19.05
N LEU A 135 -7.54 4.72 19.30
CA LEU A 135 -7.21 5.68 18.24
C LEU A 135 -5.98 5.26 17.41
N ILE A 136 -5.02 4.56 18.04
CA ILE A 136 -3.84 4.04 17.35
C ILE A 136 -4.25 2.91 16.41
N GLU A 137 -5.06 1.96 16.88
CA GLU A 137 -5.57 0.84 16.09
C GLU A 137 -6.49 1.29 14.95
N ASP A 138 -7.33 2.29 15.17
CA ASP A 138 -8.19 2.86 14.13
C ASP A 138 -7.37 3.60 13.06
N GLY A 139 -6.30 4.31 13.47
CA GLY A 139 -5.37 4.99 12.57
C GLY A 139 -4.49 4.06 11.74
N GLU A 140 -4.12 2.89 12.28
CA GLU A 140 -3.38 1.84 11.56
C GLU A 140 -4.30 0.98 10.67
N GLY A 141 -5.61 1.10 10.84
CA GLY A 141 -6.63 0.39 10.07
C GLY A 141 -6.97 -0.96 10.70
N SER A 142 -8.25 -1.12 11.03
CA SER A 142 -8.88 -2.33 11.59
C SER A 142 -8.79 -3.61 10.72
N LEU A 143 -8.10 -3.55 9.57
CA LEU A 143 -7.98 -4.68 8.63
C LEU A 143 -6.80 -5.61 8.92
N THR A 144 -5.95 -5.28 9.88
CA THR A 144 -4.85 -6.16 10.31
C THR A 144 -5.43 -7.27 11.17
N LYS A 145 -5.55 -8.49 10.62
CA LYS A 145 -5.85 -9.66 11.44
C LYS A 145 -4.70 -9.85 12.43
N ALA A 146 -4.97 -9.65 13.71
CA ALA A 146 -4.14 -10.20 14.76
C ALA A 146 -4.18 -11.73 14.61
N GLU A 147 -3.20 -12.30 13.92
CA GLU A 147 -2.97 -13.74 14.03
C GLU A 147 -2.46 -14.00 15.44
N ASP A 148 -3.26 -14.76 16.19
CA ASP A 148 -2.98 -15.22 17.55
C ASP A 148 -1.56 -15.79 17.63
N ARG A 149 -0.66 -15.09 18.32
CA ARG A 149 0.63 -15.62 18.72
C ARG A 149 0.44 -16.46 19.99
N ASP A 150 0.03 -17.71 19.81
CA ASP A 150 0.26 -18.75 20.82
C ASP A 150 1.77 -19.04 20.87
N GLY A 151 2.45 -18.32 21.76
CA GLY A 151 3.87 -18.41 22.01
C GLY A 151 4.10 -18.33 23.51
N THR A 152 3.79 -19.42 24.19
CA THR A 152 4.21 -19.78 25.55
C THR A 152 5.37 -18.92 26.09
N LEU A 153 5.03 -18.03 27.03
CA LEU A 153 5.96 -17.38 27.95
C LEU A 153 6.63 -18.46 28.80
N ASN A 154 7.85 -18.88 28.44
CA ASN A 154 8.75 -19.49 29.39
C ASN A 154 9.43 -18.36 30.18
N VAL A 155 8.92 -18.15 31.39
CA VAL A 155 9.57 -17.37 32.45
C VAL A 155 10.71 -18.22 33.00
N LEU A 156 11.95 -17.78 32.75
CA LEU A 156 13.08 -17.84 33.68
C LEU A 156 13.91 -16.57 33.54
#